data_AF-A0A3B1CI64-F1
#
_entry.id   AF-A0A3B1CI64-F1
#
_cell.length_a   1.000
_cell.length_b   1.000
_cell.length_c   1.000
_cell.angle_alpha   90.00
_cell.angle_beta   90.00
_cell.angle_gamma   90.00
#
_symmetry.space_group_name_H-M   'P 1'
#
loop_
_entity.id
_entity.type
_entity.pdbx_description
1 polymer ?
#
loop_
_entity_poly.entity_id
_entity_poly.type
_entity_poly.pdbx_seq_one_letter_code
_entity_poly.pdbx_strand_id
1 'polypeptide(L)'
;GPLGGDQQIGARIAEHQIEIVIFLWDPLMSHPHEPDIYALQRIATTYNVVLACDRSTADFIISSPLMNDEYEKVVIDFEKQRLKRAEKLIETM
;
A
#
# COMPACT_ATOMS: atom_id res chain seq x y z
N GLY A 1 -7.40 3.51 10.50
CA GLY A 1 -8.20 4.45 11.29
C GLY A 1 -8.93 3.63 12.32
N PRO A 2 -9.02 4.04 13.58
CA PRO A 2 -9.25 3.12 14.72
C PRO A 2 -10.55 2.30 14.67
N LEU A 3 -11.47 2.61 13.75
CA LEU A 3 -12.73 1.90 13.53
C LEU A 3 -12.75 1.07 12.22
N GLY A 4 -11.60 0.86 11.57
CA GLY A 4 -11.45 -0.01 10.39
C GLY A 4 -11.41 0.69 9.03
N GLY A 5 -11.38 2.03 8.99
CA GLY A 5 -11.33 2.77 7.70
C GLY A 5 -10.05 2.53 6.89
N ASP A 6 -8.93 2.25 7.55
CA ASP A 6 -7.67 1.80 6.93
C ASP A 6 -7.82 0.44 6.25
N GLN A 7 -8.61 -0.46 6.82
CA GLN A 7 -8.89 -1.75 6.20
C GLN A 7 -9.75 -1.59 4.95
N GLN A 8 -10.71 -0.66 4.96
CA GLN A 8 -11.48 -0.31 3.76
C GLN A 8 -10.59 0.27 2.66
N ILE A 9 -9.65 1.15 3.01
CA ILE A 9 -8.65 1.68 2.06
C ILE A 9 -7.77 0.55 1.54
N GLY A 10 -7.29 -0.34 2.42
CA GLY A 10 -6.49 -1.50 2.04
C GLY A 10 -7.21 -2.45 1.08
N ALA A 11 -8.51 -2.68 1.29
CA ALA A 11 -9.34 -3.46 0.37
C ALA A 11 -9.43 -2.79 -1.00
N ARG A 12 -9.68 -1.48 -1.05
CA ARG A 12 -9.73 -0.72 -2.32
C ARG A 12 -8.39 -0.67 -3.05
N ILE A 13 -7.27 -0.66 -2.33
CA ILE A 13 -5.93 -0.82 -2.91
C ILE A 13 -5.80 -2.19 -3.58
N ALA A 14 -6.20 -3.26 -2.88
CA ALA A 14 -6.13 -4.62 -3.38
C ALA A 14 -7.06 -4.88 -4.59
N GLU A 15 -8.20 -4.16 -4.64
CA GLU A 15 -9.17 -4.18 -5.74
C GLU A 15 -8.80 -3.22 -6.89
N HIS A 16 -7.62 -2.59 -6.85
CA HIS A 16 -7.15 -1.62 -7.85
C HIS A 16 -8.04 -0.38 -8.02
N GLN A 17 -8.83 -0.03 -7.01
CA GLN A 17 -9.68 1.17 -6.99
C GLN A 17 -8.95 2.40 -6.42
N ILE A 18 -7.81 2.21 -5.77
CA ILE A 18 -6.93 3.27 -5.27
C ILE A 18 -5.52 3.03 -5.82
N GLU A 19 -4.97 4.03 -6.51
CA GLU A 19 -3.64 3.96 -7.14
C GLU A 19 -2.65 5.00 -6.59
N ILE A 20 -3.16 5.99 -5.85
CA ILE A 20 -2.37 7.01 -5.16
C ILE A 20 -2.96 7.19 -3.76
N VAL A 21 -2.10 7.18 -2.75
CA VAL A 21 -2.44 7.41 -1.35
C VAL A 21 -1.58 8.54 -0.81
N ILE A 22 -2.24 9.59 -0.30
CA ILE A 22 -1.58 10.64 0.48
C ILE A 22 -1.93 10.40 1.94
N PHE A 23 -0.97 9.90 2.72
CA PHE A 23 -1.16 9.53 4.12
C PHE A 23 -0.23 10.34 5.03
N LEU A 24 -0.72 11.51 5.43
CA LEU A 24 0.00 12.42 6.32
C LEU A 24 -0.25 12.00 7.77
N TRP A 25 0.73 11.34 8.38
CA TRP A 25 0.70 10.92 9.77
C TRP A 25 1.70 11.73 10.60
N ASP A 26 1.48 11.83 11.92
CA ASP A 26 2.36 12.58 12.82
C ASP A 26 3.54 11.70 13.29
N PRO A 27 4.80 12.00 12.93
CA PRO A 27 5.96 11.20 13.29
C PRO A 27 6.48 11.42 14.71
N LEU A 28 6.00 12.45 15.42
CA LEU A 28 6.49 12.80 16.76
C LEU A 28 5.63 12.22 17.88
N MET A 29 4.44 11.72 17.55
CA MET A 29 3.55 11.07 18.51
C MET A 29 3.54 9.56 18.30
N SER A 30 3.63 8.81 19.40
CA SER A 30 3.33 7.38 19.35
C SER A 30 1.82 7.20 19.18
N HIS A 31 1.43 6.47 18.14
CA HIS A 31 0.02 6.19 17.88
C HIS A 31 -0.33 4.83 18.48
N PRO A 32 -1.39 4.71 19.30
CA PRO A 32 -1.87 3.41 19.78
C PRO A 32 -2.18 2.40 18.67
N HIS A 33 -2.34 2.90 17.45
CA HIS A 33 -2.64 2.18 16.22
C HIS A 33 -1.47 2.25 15.20
N GLU A 34 -0.22 2.39 15.65
CA GLU A 34 0.97 2.25 14.80
C GLU A 34 0.98 1.01 13.89
N PRO A 35 0.52 -0.18 14.35
CA PRO A 35 0.40 -1.35 13.48
C PRO A 35 -0.46 -1.10 12.23
N ASP A 36 -1.50 -0.26 12.33
CA ASP A 36 -2.39 0.10 11.22
C ASP A 36 -1.66 0.99 10.20
N ILE A 37 -0.79 1.90 10.67
CA ILE A 37 0.03 2.75 9.80
C ILE A 37 0.92 1.86 8.93
N TYR A 38 1.65 0.93 9.55
CA TYR A 38 2.53 0.01 8.83
C TYR A 38 1.75 -0.97 7.95
N ALA A 39 0.54 -1.39 8.36
CA ALA A 39 -0.30 -2.26 7.54
C ALA A 39 -0.73 -1.56 6.24
N LEU A 40 -1.10 -0.28 6.30
CA LEU A 40 -1.47 0.50 5.12
C LEU A 40 -0.27 0.74 4.19
N GLN A 41 0.91 1.08 4.75
CA GLN A 41 2.13 1.24 3.95
C GLN A 41 2.55 -0.08 3.28
N ARG A 42 2.41 -1.20 3.99
CA ARG A 42 2.70 -2.54 3.48
C ARG A 42 1.79 -2.92 2.31
N ILE A 43 0.48 -2.71 2.43
CA ILE A 43 -0.45 -3.07 1.34
C ILE A 43 -0.21 -2.17 0.12
N ALA A 44 0.02 -0.87 0.31
CA ALA A 44 0.37 0.04 -0.78
C ALA A 44 1.64 -0.42 -1.51
N THR A 45 2.69 -0.79 -0.76
CA THR A 45 3.94 -1.30 -1.32
C THR A 45 3.75 -2.62 -2.07
N THR A 46 2.93 -3.53 -1.52
CA THR A 46 2.64 -4.83 -2.15
C THR A 46 1.98 -4.67 -3.51
N TYR A 47 1.06 -3.71 -3.66
CA TYR A 47 0.34 -3.45 -4.92
C TYR A 47 0.98 -2.36 -5.79
N ASN A 48 2.19 -1.91 -5.43
CA ASN A 48 2.92 -0.83 -6.10
C ASN A 48 2.07 0.44 -6.31
N VAL A 49 1.33 0.83 -5.27
CA VAL A 49 0.55 2.08 -5.20
C VAL A 49 1.47 3.24 -4.85
N VAL A 50 1.27 4.39 -5.50
CA VAL A 50 2.02 5.61 -5.17
C VAL A 50 1.63 6.07 -3.78
N LEU A 51 2.61 6.23 -2.89
CA LEU A 51 2.38 6.56 -1.49
C LEU A 51 3.18 7.80 -1.09
N ALA A 52 2.49 8.83 -0.60
CA ALA A 52 3.10 9.95 0.09
C ALA A 52 2.88 9.84 1.60
N CYS A 53 3.95 9.81 2.38
CA CYS A 53 3.88 9.85 3.84
C CYS A 53 4.10 11.25 4.42
N ASP A 54 4.46 12.21 3.57
CA ASP A 54 4.72 13.59 3.94
C ASP A 54 4.30 14.54 2.81
N ARG A 55 4.28 15.84 3.14
CA ARG A 55 3.88 16.88 2.19
C ARG A 55 4.83 17.01 1.02
N SER A 56 6.14 16.87 1.24
CA SER A 56 7.12 17.04 0.16
C SER A 56 6.93 15.99 -0.93
N THR A 57 6.71 14.73 -0.55
CA THR A 57 6.41 13.64 -1.46
C THR A 57 5.09 13.88 -2.19
N ALA A 58 4.07 14.37 -1.49
CA ALA A 58 2.78 14.72 -2.10
C ALA A 58 2.92 15.84 -3.16
N ASP A 59 3.73 16.86 -2.88
CA ASP A 59 4.03 17.95 -3.81
C ASP A 59 4.74 17.43 -5.07
N PHE A 60 5.67 16.48 -4.94
CA PHE A 60 6.32 15.82 -6.08
C PHE A 60 5.36 14.95 -6.89
N ILE A 61 4.45 14.23 -6.22
CA ILE A 61 3.46 13.38 -6.90
C ILE A 61 2.51 14.23 -7.73
N ILE A 62 1.90 15.27 -7.14
CA ILE A 62 0.90 16.10 -7.84
C ILE A 62 1.52 16.93 -8.98
N SER A 63 2.81 17.25 -8.91
CA SER A 63 3.54 17.97 -9.96
C SER A 63 4.13 17.07 -11.03
N SER A 64 4.11 15.74 -10.84
CA SER A 64 4.63 14.79 -11.82
C SER A 64 3.84 14.86 -13.13
N PRO A 65 4.49 14.84 -14.30
CA PRO A 65 3.78 14.72 -15.58
C PRO A 65 2.94 13.42 -15.63
N LEU A 66 3.39 12.37 -14.96
CA LEU A 66 2.68 11.09 -14.88
C LEU A 66 1.35 11.16 -14.11
N MET A 67 1.07 12.25 -13.38
CA MET A 67 -0.17 12.41 -12.63
C MET A 67 -1.39 12.58 -13.55
N ASN A 68 -1.19 13.14 -14.75
CA ASN A 68 -2.27 13.44 -15.69
C ASN A 68 -2.38 12.42 -16.83
N ASP A 69 -1.49 11.43 -16.86
CA ASP A 69 -1.42 10.40 -17.90
C ASP A 69 -1.73 9.01 -17.31
N GLU A 70 -2.14 8.06 -18.14
CA GLU A 70 -2.23 6.66 -17.73
C GLU A 70 -0.82 6.11 -17.44
N TYR A 71 -0.67 5.49 -16.27
CA TYR A 71 0.60 4.90 -15.83
C TYR A 71 0.46 3.40 -15.62
N GLU A 72 1.19 2.62 -16.41
CA GLU A 72 1.25 1.17 -16.23
C GLU A 72 2.28 0.80 -15.15
N LYS A 73 1.78 0.44 -13.97
CA LYS A 73 2.62 0.04 -12.84
C LYS A 73 3.09 -1.42 -12.97
N VAL A 74 4.36 -1.67 -12.67
CA VAL A 74 4.90 -3.03 -12.55
C VAL A 74 4.46 -3.61 -11.20
N VAL A 75 3.58 -4.62 -11.21
CA VAL A 75 3.17 -5.33 -9.99
C VAL A 75 3.88 -6.68 -9.93
N ILE A 76 4.51 -6.97 -8.79
CA ILE A 76 5.09 -8.28 -8.55
C ILE A 76 3.95 -9.27 -8.30
N ASP A 77 3.94 -10.39 -9.03
CA ASP A 77 3.01 -11.48 -8.81
C ASP A 77 3.36 -12.24 -7.51
N PHE A 78 2.88 -11.70 -6.39
CA PHE A 78 3.03 -12.30 -5.08
C PHE A 78 2.15 -13.55 -4.89
N GLU A 79 1.08 -13.71 -5.66
CA GLU A 79 0.20 -14.88 -5.59
C GLU A 79 0.94 -16.14 -6.05
N LYS A 80 1.66 -16.05 -7.17
CA LYS A 80 2.50 -17.15 -7.64
C LYS A 80 3.58 -17.54 -6.63
N GLN A 81 4.14 -16.58 -5.91
CA GLN A 81 5.10 -16.88 -4.83
C GLN A 81 4.44 -17.52 -3.62
N ARG A 82 3.24 -17.05 -3.25
CA ARG A 82 2.45 -17.59 -2.14
C ARG A 82 2.03 -19.04 -2.40
N LEU A 83 1.54 -19.34 -3.61
CA LEU A 83 1.16 -20.69 -4.02
C LEU A 83 2.34 -21.65 -3.94
N LYS A 84 3.49 -21.28 -4.50
CA LYS A 84 4.73 -22.09 -4.41
C LYS A 84 5.16 -22.37 -2.96
N ARG A 85 4.99 -21.40 -2.06
CA ARG A 85 5.31 -21.59 -0.63
C ARG A 85 4.32 -22.51 0.06
N ALA A 86 3.03 -22.39 -0.26
CA ALA A 86 1.98 -23.24 0.29
C ALA A 86 2.16 -24.69 -0.16
N GLU A 87 2.44 -24.93 -1.44
CA GLU A 87 2.74 -26.26 -2.00
C GLU A 87 3.93 -26.91 -1.27
N LYS A 88 5.04 -26.17 -1.12
CA LYS A 88 6.23 -26.66 -0.42
C LYS A 88 5.98 -27.02 1.05
N LEU A 89 5.13 -26.25 1.74
CA LEU A 89 4.75 -26.53 3.13
C LEU A 89 3.92 -27.81 3.23
N ILE A 90 2.99 -28.01 2.30
CA ILE A 90 2.18 -29.24 2.22
C ILE A 90 3.07 -30.46 1.97
N GLU A 91 4.10 -30.33 1.11
CA GLU A 91 5.06 -31.41 0.84
C GLU A 91 5.97 -31.77 2.03
N THR A 92 6.10 -30.87 3.03
CA THR A 92 6.96 -31.08 4.21
C THR A 92 6.20 -31.53 5.46
N MET A 93 4.88 -31.66 5.39
CA MET A 93 4.01 -32.21 6.44
C MET A 93 3.75 -33.71 6.25
#